data_AF-A0A6L9K9L4-F1
#
_entry.id   AF-A0A6L9K9L4-F1
#
_cell.length_a   1.000
_cell.length_b   1.000
_cell.length_c   1.000
_cell.angle_alpha   90.00
_cell.angle_beta   90.00
_cell.angle_gamma   90.00
#
_symmetry.space_group_name_H-M   'P 1'
#
loop_
_entity.id
_entity.type
_entity.pdbx_description
1 polymer ?
#
loop_
_entity_poly.entity_id
_entity_poly.type
_entity_poly.pdbx_seq_one_letter_code
_entity_poly.pdbx_strand_id
1 'polypeptide(L)'
;MGEKPVILCSSDIIESCFGKYKSIVKANKYVGITDLCLCISCLLGETNLEQTTHSMTKTKHIKKWRNKNIGVSLYEKRNTLFKKTG
;
A
#
# COMPACT_ATOMS: atom_id res chain seq x y z
N MET A 1 31.52 -2.93 -13.65
CA MET A 1 30.66 -1.73 -13.49
C MET A 1 29.28 -2.12 -13.99
N GLY A 2 28.30 -2.26 -13.09
CA GLY A 2 26.92 -2.60 -13.50
C GLY A 2 26.27 -1.40 -14.18
N GLU A 3 25.65 -1.63 -15.33
CA GLU A 3 24.89 -0.61 -16.06
C GLU A 3 23.80 -0.02 -15.15
N LYS A 4 23.70 1.32 -15.13
CA LYS A 4 22.64 1.99 -14.38
C LYS A 4 21.31 1.73 -15.10
N PRO A 5 20.27 1.25 -14.39
CA PRO A 5 18.98 1.02 -15.01
C PRO A 5 18.43 2.35 -15.56
N VAL A 6 18.04 2.34 -16.83
CA VAL A 6 17.34 3.46 -17.46
C VAL A 6 15.92 3.48 -16.90
N ILE A 7 15.60 4.50 -16.11
CA ILE A 7 14.26 4.68 -15.55
C ILE A 7 13.39 5.30 -16.65
N LEU A 8 12.53 4.49 -17.25
CA LEU A 8 11.54 4.95 -18.22
C LEU A 8 10.34 5.54 -17.46
N CYS A 9 10.32 6.85 -17.26
CA CYS A 9 9.15 7.55 -16.72
C CYS A 9 8.20 7.93 -17.87
N SER A 10 7.11 7.16 -18.04
CA SER A 10 5.98 7.55 -18.89
C SER A 10 4.76 7.82 -18.03
N SER A 11 4.04 8.91 -18.33
CA SER A 11 2.75 9.23 -17.71
C SER A 11 1.72 8.12 -17.93
N ASP A 12 1.79 7.40 -19.05
CA ASP A 12 0.85 6.32 -19.37
C ASP A 12 1.01 5.13 -18.41
N ILE A 13 2.25 4.84 -18.00
CA ILE A 13 2.56 3.79 -17.02
C ILE A 13 2.00 4.18 -15.65
N ILE A 14 2.16 5.45 -15.26
CA ILE A 14 1.63 6.00 -14.01
C ILE A 14 0.10 5.98 -14.03
N GLU A 15 -0.52 6.41 -15.12
CA GLU A 15 -1.98 6.44 -15.29
C GLU A 15 -2.58 5.03 -15.27
N SER A 16 -1.95 4.08 -15.97
CA SER A 16 -2.33 2.66 -15.95
C SER A 16 -2.26 2.08 -14.52
N CYS A 17 -1.22 2.43 -13.76
CA CYS A 17 -1.09 2.05 -12.35
C CYS A 17 -2.25 2.56 -11.49
N PHE A 18 -2.57 3.85 -11.61
CA PHE A 18 -3.69 4.45 -10.87
C PHE A 18 -5.05 3.90 -11.33
N GLY A 19 -5.17 3.50 -12.60
CA GLY A 19 -6.34 2.78 -13.13
C GLY A 19 -6.56 1.44 -12.40
N LYS A 20 -5.51 0.60 -12.31
CA LYS A 20 -5.54 -0.66 -11.55
C LYS A 20 -5.84 -0.42 -10.07
N TYR A 21 -5.18 0.56 -9.46
CA TYR A 21 -5.39 0.93 -8.06
C TYR A 21 -6.87 1.28 -7.78
N LYS A 22 -7.49 2.13 -8.61
CA LYS A 22 -8.91 2.49 -8.49
C LYS A 22 -9.83 1.28 -8.58
N SER A 23 -9.51 0.32 -9.45
CA SER A 23 -10.28 -0.93 -9.58
C SER A 23 -10.27 -1.75 -8.28
N ILE A 24 -9.10 -1.90 -7.65
CA ILE A 24 -8.94 -2.66 -6.41
C ILE A 24 -9.64 -1.97 -5.23
N VAL A 25 -9.53 -0.64 -5.14
CA VAL A 25 -10.24 0.15 -4.13
C VAL A 25 -11.76 0.00 -4.29
N LYS A 26 -12.28 0.04 -5.53
CA LYS A 26 -13.71 -0.17 -5.79
C LYS A 26 -14.20 -1.56 -5.35
N ALA A 27 -13.38 -2.60 -5.53
CA ALA A 27 -13.71 -3.96 -5.12
C ALA A 27 -13.74 -4.12 -3.59
N ASN A 28 -12.99 -3.32 -2.83
CA ASN A 28 -12.88 -3.42 -1.38
C ASN A 28 -13.20 -2.10 -0.67
N LYS A 29 -14.50 -1.79 -0.54
CA LYS A 29 -15.00 -0.57 0.15
C LYS A 29 -14.54 -0.41 1.60
N TYR A 30 -14.10 -1.49 2.25
CA TYR A 30 -13.66 -1.49 3.65
C TYR A 30 -12.15 -1.35 3.84
N VAL A 31 -11.35 -1.44 2.76
CA VAL A 31 -9.90 -1.24 2.87
C VAL A 31 -9.63 0.26 2.81
N GLY A 32 -8.91 0.77 3.82
CA GLY A 32 -8.47 2.16 3.83
C GLY A 32 -7.59 2.45 2.61
N ILE A 33 -7.99 3.43 1.79
CA ILE A 33 -7.25 3.92 0.62
C ILE A 33 -5.76 4.16 0.95
N THR A 34 -5.48 4.67 2.15
CA THR A 34 -4.13 4.94 2.65
C THR A 34 -3.29 3.67 2.83
N ASP A 35 -3.89 2.59 3.33
CA ASP A 35 -3.18 1.32 3.51
C ASP A 35 -2.94 0.64 2.14
N LEU A 36 -3.90 0.80 1.21
CA LEU A 36 -3.82 0.27 -0.16
C LEU A 36 -2.79 1.00 -1.03
N CYS A 37 -2.51 2.28 -0.76
CA CYS A 37 -1.47 3.07 -1.42
C CYS A 37 -0.08 2.43 -1.27
N LEU A 38 0.22 1.81 -0.13
CA LEU A 38 1.49 1.12 0.11
C LEU A 38 1.71 -0.07 -0.83
N CYS A 39 0.64 -0.61 -1.40
CA CYS A 39 0.67 -1.72 -2.34
C CYS A 39 0.77 -1.27 -3.82
N ILE A 40 0.82 0.04 -4.10
CA ILE A 40 0.81 0.56 -5.47
C ILE A 40 2.05 0.12 -6.27
N SER A 41 3.20 0.02 -5.61
CA SER A 41 4.44 -0.50 -6.19
C SER A 41 4.30 -1.97 -6.61
N CYS A 42 3.49 -2.75 -5.91
CA CYS A 42 3.21 -4.14 -6.26
C CYS A 42 2.33 -4.27 -7.52
N LEU A 43 1.63 -3.20 -7.94
CA LEU A 43 0.75 -3.23 -9.12
C LEU A 43 1.50 -3.10 -10.46
N LEU A 44 2.77 -2.68 -10.39
CA LEU A 44 3.62 -2.38 -11.54
C LEU A 44 4.58 -3.52 -11.91
N GLY A 45 4.80 -4.48 -11.01
CA GLY A 45 5.73 -5.58 -11.22
C GLY A 45 5.04 -6.91 -11.59
N GLU A 46 5.80 -7.79 -12.23
CA GLU A 46 5.42 -9.21 -12.33
C GLU A 46 5.64 -9.88 -10.97
N THR A 47 4.61 -10.53 -10.44
CA THR A 47 4.73 -11.28 -9.19
C THR A 47 5.37 -12.63 -9.44
N ASN A 48 6.66 -12.76 -9.11
CA ASN A 48 7.33 -14.05 -8.99
C ASN A 48 7.06 -14.65 -7.59
N LEU A 49 6.80 -15.96 -7.52
CA LEU A 49 6.61 -16.71 -6.27
C LEU A 49 7.78 -16.54 -5.29
N GLU A 50 9.02 -16.58 -5.79
CA GLU A 50 10.23 -16.45 -4.98
C GLU A 50 10.33 -15.06 -4.36
N GLN A 51 10.12 -14.01 -5.17
CA GLN A 51 10.08 -12.63 -4.71
C GLN A 51 8.95 -12.39 -3.71
N THR A 52 7.78 -12.97 -3.97
CA THR A 52 6.63 -12.88 -3.06
C THR A 52 6.99 -13.49 -1.72
N THR A 53 7.54 -14.71 -1.71
CA THR A 53 7.94 -15.42 -0.49
C THR A 53 9.00 -14.66 0.29
N HIS A 54 9.97 -14.04 -0.38
CA HIS A 54 10.99 -13.21 0.26
C HIS A 54 10.42 -11.90 0.83
N SER A 55 9.39 -11.35 0.20
CA SER A 55 8.71 -10.11 0.61
C SER A 55 7.70 -10.33 1.74
N MET A 56 7.30 -11.58 1.99
CA MET A 56 6.35 -11.92 3.04
C MET A 56 6.93 -11.55 4.40
N THR A 57 6.26 -10.64 5.09
CA THR A 57 6.61 -10.23 6.45
C THR A 57 5.46 -10.51 7.40
N LYS A 58 5.78 -10.78 8.67
CA LYS A 58 4.74 -10.99 9.69
C LYS A 58 3.94 -9.72 9.85
N THR A 59 2.62 -9.83 9.93
CA THR A 59 1.68 -8.70 10.09
C THR A 59 2.07 -7.75 11.23
N LYS A 60 2.70 -8.26 12.30
CA LYS A 60 3.25 -7.46 13.41
C LYS A 60 4.29 -6.42 12.98
N HIS A 61 5.13 -6.73 11.99
CA HIS A 61 6.17 -5.82 11.50
C HIS A 61 5.55 -4.70 10.68
N ILE A 62 4.54 -5.02 9.84
CA ILE A 62 3.75 -4.04 9.10
C ILE A 62 3.05 -3.08 10.07
N LYS A 63 2.40 -3.62 11.11
CA LYS A 63 1.72 -2.80 12.12
C LYS A 63 2.68 -1.87 12.87
N LYS A 64 3.88 -2.35 13.22
CA LYS A 64 4.93 -1.54 13.85
C LYS A 64 5.41 -0.42 12.92
N TRP A 65 5.64 -0.73 11.65
CA TRP A 65 6.04 0.27 10.65
C TRP A 65 4.95 1.33 10.44
N ARG A 66 3.69 0.90 10.30
CA ARG A 66 2.53 1.80 10.14
C ARG A 66 2.42 2.78 11.30
N ASN A 67 2.51 2.30 12.53
CA ASN A 67 2.43 3.14 13.72
C ASN A 67 3.60 4.14 13.80
N LYS A 68 4.79 3.76 13.33
CA LYS A 68 5.97 4.63 13.34
C LYS A 68 5.92 5.72 12.26
N ASN A 69 5.41 5.42 11.06
CA ASN A 69 5.55 6.30 9.90
C ASN A 69 4.25 7.02 9.50
N ILE A 70 3.09 6.37 9.65
CA ILE A 70 1.79 6.94 9.27
C ILE A 70 1.08 7.55 10.48
N GLY A 71 1.26 6.97 11.67
CA GLY A 71 0.62 7.42 12.90
C GLY A 71 -0.88 7.08 12.94
N VAL A 72 -1.67 7.88 13.66
CA VAL A 72 -3.09 7.60 13.94
C VAL A 72 -3.97 8.16 12.82
N SER A 73 -4.72 7.27 12.16
CA SER A 73 -5.67 7.66 11.11
C SER A 73 -6.90 8.41 11.65
N LEU A 74 -7.57 9.21 10.80
CA LEU A 74 -8.82 9.88 11.18
C LEU A 74 -9.91 8.89 11.61
N TYR A 75 -9.99 7.75 10.95
CA TYR A 75 -10.91 6.67 11.32
C TYR A 75 -10.62 6.13 12.73
N GLU A 76 -9.34 5.94 13.06
CA GLU A 76 -8.91 5.47 14.37
C GLU A 76 -9.15 6.52 15.47
N LYS A 77 -8.90 7.81 15.17
CA LYS A 77 -9.27 8.93 16.05
C LYS A 77 -10.77 8.95 16.33
N ARG A 78 -11.59 8.75 15.30
CA ARG A 78 -13.04 8.70 15.42
C ARG A 78 -13.49 7.54 16.32
N ASN A 79 -12.98 6.33 16.08
CA ASN A 79 -13.35 5.15 16.88
C ASN A 79 -12.87 5.24 18.33
N THR A 80 -11.69 5.83 18.59
CA THR A 80 -11.21 6.05 19.96
C THR A 80 -12.03 7.10 20.70
N LEU A 81 -12.54 8.12 20.00
CA LEU A 81 -13.47 9.09 20.59
C LEU A 81 -14.77 8.39 21.03
N PHE A 82 -15.40 7.61 20.15
CA PHE A 82 -16.65 6.90 20.45
C PHE A 82 -16.52 5.88 21.59
N LYS A 83 -15.34 5.27 21.76
CA LYS A 83 -15.07 4.35 22.88
C LYS A 83 -14.87 5.05 24.23
N LYS A 84 -14.60 6.35 24.27
CA LYS A 84 -14.43 7.11 25.52
C LYS A 84 -15.74 7.68 26.07
N THR A 85 -16.81 7.64 25.28
CA THR A 85 -18.11 8.26 25.61
C THR A 85 -19.22 7.25 25.92
N GLY A 86 -18.89 5.96 26.01
CA GLY A 86 -19.78 4.90 26.50
C GLY A 86 -19.17 4.25 27.73
#